data_AF-A0A2V8K0A9-F1
#
_entry.id   AF-A0A2V8K0A9-F1
#
_cell.length_a   1.000
_cell.length_b   1.000
_cell.length_c   1.000
_cell.angle_alpha   90.00
_cell.angle_beta   90.00
_cell.angle_gamma   90.00
#
_symmetry.space_group_name_H-M   'P 1'
#
loop_
_entity.id
_entity.type
_entity.pdbx_description
1 polymer ?
#
loop_
_entity_poly.entity_id
_entity_poly.type
_entity_poly.pdbx_seq_one_letter_code
_entity_poly.pdbx_strand_id
1 'polypeptide(L)'
;MVAMTASMRATAGEDSTPVTFNKHVLPILQKNCQSCHRPGEIAPMSFLTYKDTRPWAKAIKEAVVSRQMPPWFADPNYGHFANDRTLSDATIKTLVAWADGGALEGDAKDAPAPVNFVEGWSFKPDMVIEMPQDIQLPPTGTINYKSILVKANFTEDLWVVAADLRPGNAQAVHHMRAIVRPPGSEWMKHAVPGVAYEQGDVEIGRQGEGTDLLGKFNPGLGGQDFSLFDSAKFVPKGSDIVFSMHYTATGKPTTDRSKLGLVFAKHPPK
;
A
#
# COMPACT_ATOMS: atom_id res chain seq x y z
N MET A 1 -30.54 -11.48 68.71
CA MET A 1 -29.22 -10.83 68.88
C MET A 1 -28.19 -11.89 68.52
N VAL A 2 -27.31 -11.76 67.52
CA VAL A 2 -26.58 -10.60 66.99
C VAL A 2 -26.38 -10.83 65.48
N ALA A 3 -26.66 -9.81 64.67
CA ALA A 3 -26.34 -9.82 63.25
C ALA A 3 -24.89 -9.34 63.05
N MET A 4 -24.04 -10.14 62.41
CA MET A 4 -22.71 -9.72 61.97
C MET A 4 -22.80 -9.21 60.53
N THR A 5 -22.71 -7.90 60.35
CA THR A 5 -22.50 -7.26 59.05
C THR A 5 -21.02 -7.25 58.73
N ALA A 6 -20.59 -8.09 57.79
CA ALA A 6 -19.27 -7.99 57.18
C ALA A 6 -19.26 -6.85 56.16
N SER A 7 -18.48 -5.80 56.44
CA SER A 7 -18.31 -4.66 55.53
C SER A 7 -17.23 -5.00 54.52
N MET A 8 -17.62 -5.26 53.27
CA MET A 8 -16.69 -5.37 52.14
C MET A 8 -16.16 -3.97 51.81
N ARG A 9 -14.90 -3.70 52.16
CA ARG A 9 -14.18 -2.54 51.59
C ARG A 9 -13.88 -2.85 50.12
N ALA A 10 -14.55 -2.14 49.22
CA ALA A 10 -14.13 -2.07 47.82
C ALA A 10 -12.73 -1.45 47.77
N THR A 11 -11.76 -2.20 47.25
CA THR A 11 -10.49 -1.64 46.80
C THR A 11 -10.79 -0.76 45.60
N ALA A 12 -10.62 0.55 45.73
CA ALA A 12 -10.59 1.46 44.59
C ALA A 12 -9.53 0.91 43.62
N GLY A 13 -9.98 0.51 42.42
CA GLY A 13 -9.07 0.14 41.34
C GLY A 13 -8.15 1.32 41.05
N GLU A 14 -6.88 1.05 40.77
CA GLU A 14 -5.92 2.04 40.32
C GLU A 14 -6.58 2.94 39.26
N ASP A 15 -6.48 4.26 39.45
CA ASP A 15 -6.85 5.27 38.46
C ASP A 15 -5.92 5.13 37.24
N SER A 16 -6.12 4.06 36.46
CA SER A 16 -5.47 3.90 35.18
C SER A 16 -5.99 5.02 34.30
N THR A 17 -5.12 5.98 33.97
CA THR A 17 -5.48 7.08 33.08
C THR A 17 -6.11 6.50 31.80
N PRO A 18 -7.33 6.92 31.42
CA PRO A 18 -8.02 6.34 30.28
C PRO A 18 -7.20 6.46 29.00
N VAL A 19 -7.23 5.42 28.16
CA VAL A 19 -6.63 5.49 26.83
C VAL A 19 -7.49 6.38 25.94
N THR A 20 -6.89 7.44 25.42
CA THR A 20 -7.54 8.45 24.56
C THR A 20 -6.98 8.46 23.14
N PHE A 21 -7.80 8.97 22.21
CA PHE A 21 -7.45 9.04 20.79
C PHE A 21 -6.23 9.91 20.55
N ASN A 22 -6.28 11.18 20.97
CA ASN A 22 -5.24 12.17 20.66
C ASN A 22 -3.86 11.75 21.19
N LYS A 23 -3.81 11.28 22.44
CA LYS A 23 -2.56 10.94 23.12
C LYS A 23 -1.98 9.58 22.71
N HIS A 24 -2.82 8.56 22.58
CA HIS A 24 -2.35 7.17 22.50
C HIS A 24 -2.62 6.50 21.15
N VAL A 25 -3.77 6.76 20.53
CA VAL A 25 -4.19 6.06 19.31
C VAL A 25 -3.73 6.78 18.05
N LEU A 26 -3.84 8.10 17.99
CA LEU A 26 -3.47 8.89 16.82
C LEU A 26 -2.01 8.64 16.38
N PRO A 27 -0.99 8.59 17.28
CA PRO A 27 0.37 8.21 16.88
C PRO A 27 0.47 6.80 16.26
N ILE A 28 -0.32 5.84 16.76
CA ILE A 28 -0.37 4.47 16.23
C ILE A 28 -0.95 4.48 14.81
N LEU A 29 -2.05 5.21 14.61
CA LEU A 29 -2.72 5.31 13.31
C LEU A 29 -1.85 6.04 12.29
N GLN A 30 -1.24 7.16 12.68
CA GLN A 30 -0.28 7.90 11.85
C GLN A 30 0.84 7.00 11.34
N LYS A 31 1.45 6.20 12.24
CA LYS A 31 2.57 5.33 11.89
C LYS A 31 2.17 4.14 11.03
N ASN A 32 1.05 3.48 11.34
CA ASN A 32 0.77 2.14 10.81
C ASN A 32 -0.39 2.08 9.81
N CYS A 33 -1.31 3.05 9.86
CA CYS A 33 -2.61 2.95 9.20
C CYS A 33 -2.86 4.08 8.18
N GLN A 34 -2.46 5.31 8.49
CA GLN A 34 -2.85 6.49 7.69
C GLN A 34 -2.23 6.50 6.28
N SER A 35 -1.18 5.73 6.01
CA SER A 35 -0.67 5.55 4.65
C SER A 35 -1.74 5.03 3.68
N CYS A 36 -2.67 4.22 4.18
CA CYS A 36 -3.78 3.65 3.41
C CYS A 36 -5.14 4.24 3.83
N HIS A 37 -5.29 4.62 5.10
CA HIS A 37 -6.52 5.16 5.69
C HIS A 37 -6.55 6.69 5.66
N ARG A 38 -6.50 7.26 4.46
CA ARG A 38 -6.61 8.70 4.21
C ARG A 38 -7.35 8.96 2.90
N PRO A 39 -7.94 10.16 2.71
CA PRO A 39 -8.66 10.49 1.48
C PRO A 39 -7.80 10.28 0.23
N GLY A 40 -8.40 9.69 -0.80
CA GLY A 40 -7.73 9.40 -2.07
C GLY A 40 -6.96 8.08 -2.11
N GLU A 41 -6.76 7.39 -0.97
CA GLU A 41 -6.09 6.09 -0.90
C GLU A 41 -7.10 4.93 -0.85
N ILE A 42 -6.59 3.69 -0.87
CA ILE A 42 -7.41 2.48 -1.04
C ILE A 42 -8.46 2.25 0.05
N ALA A 43 -8.22 2.69 1.28
CA ALA A 43 -9.15 2.38 2.36
C ALA A 43 -10.41 3.27 2.27
N PRO A 44 -11.61 2.71 2.44
CA PRO A 44 -12.87 3.45 2.27
C PRO A 44 -13.17 4.43 3.42
N MET A 45 -12.32 4.46 4.45
CA MET A 45 -12.46 5.33 5.62
C MET A 45 -11.14 6.01 5.97
N SER A 46 -11.25 7.24 6.48
CA SER A 46 -10.12 8.04 6.94
C SER A 46 -9.87 7.83 8.43
N PHE A 47 -8.59 7.73 8.80
CA PHE A 47 -8.12 7.72 10.18
C PHE A 47 -7.30 8.97 10.52
N LEU A 48 -7.52 10.08 9.79
CA LEU A 48 -6.79 11.32 10.01
C LEU A 48 -7.28 12.10 11.24
N THR A 49 -8.59 12.05 11.53
CA THR A 49 -9.21 12.80 12.62
C THR A 49 -9.96 11.88 13.59
N TYR A 50 -10.20 12.36 14.81
CA TYR A 50 -11.01 11.64 15.79
C TYR A 50 -12.42 11.36 15.26
N LYS A 51 -13.07 12.40 14.70
CA LYS A 51 -14.44 12.33 14.18
C LYS A 51 -14.59 11.25 13.11
N ASP A 52 -13.61 11.15 12.21
CA ASP A 52 -13.64 10.16 11.13
C ASP A 52 -13.28 8.76 11.62
N THR A 53 -12.40 8.65 12.62
CA THR A 53 -11.93 7.36 13.16
C THR A 53 -12.92 6.72 14.13
N ARG A 54 -13.53 7.51 15.02
CA ARG A 54 -14.35 7.02 16.15
C ARG A 54 -15.46 6.04 15.76
N PRO A 55 -16.20 6.22 14.63
CA PRO A 55 -17.19 5.23 14.18
C PRO A 55 -16.62 3.83 13.93
N TRP A 56 -15.32 3.73 13.62
CA TRP A 56 -14.63 2.50 13.26
C TRP A 56 -13.92 1.84 14.45
N ALA A 57 -14.04 2.36 15.68
CA ALA A 57 -13.29 1.85 16.84
C ALA A 57 -13.44 0.33 17.05
N LYS A 58 -14.67 -0.20 16.92
CA LYS A 58 -14.93 -1.64 17.03
C LYS A 58 -14.28 -2.44 15.90
N ALA A 59 -14.41 -1.97 14.66
CA ALA A 59 -13.82 -2.62 13.49
C ALA A 59 -12.27 -2.59 13.54
N ILE A 60 -11.68 -1.49 14.00
CA ILE A 60 -10.23 -1.38 14.23
C ILE A 60 -9.81 -2.45 15.24
N LYS A 61 -10.48 -2.54 16.39
CA LYS A 61 -10.21 -3.58 17.41
C LYS A 61 -10.26 -4.98 16.79
N GLU A 62 -11.32 -5.33 16.09
CA GLU A 62 -11.49 -6.66 15.47
C GLU A 62 -10.36 -6.96 14.47
N ALA A 63 -10.03 -6.01 13.60
CA ALA A 63 -9.01 -6.18 12.56
C ALA A 63 -7.59 -6.33 13.14
N VAL A 64 -7.26 -5.61 14.21
CA VAL A 64 -5.92 -5.71 14.82
C VAL A 64 -5.77 -6.92 15.74
N VAL A 65 -6.84 -7.33 16.44
CA VAL A 65 -6.82 -8.54 17.29
C VAL A 65 -6.69 -9.80 16.43
N SER A 66 -7.39 -9.85 15.30
CA SER A 66 -7.27 -10.93 14.33
C SER A 66 -6.02 -10.86 13.47
N ARG A 67 -5.16 -9.84 13.66
CA ARG A 67 -3.97 -9.54 12.85
C ARG A 67 -4.23 -9.46 11.35
N GLN A 68 -5.46 -9.14 10.95
CA GLN A 68 -5.78 -8.83 9.55
C GLN A 68 -5.16 -7.51 9.11
N MET A 69 -4.99 -6.57 10.06
CA MET A 69 -4.45 -5.24 9.81
C MET A 69 -3.30 -4.88 10.76
N PRO A 70 -2.22 -4.24 10.26
CA PRO A 70 -1.87 -4.12 8.84
C PRO A 70 -1.63 -5.50 8.20
N PRO A 71 -1.93 -5.69 6.90
CA PRO A 71 -1.71 -6.98 6.26
C PRO A 71 -0.22 -7.32 6.23
N TRP A 72 0.14 -8.46 6.80
CA TRP A 72 1.50 -8.99 6.79
C TRP A 72 1.44 -10.52 6.83
N PHE A 73 1.98 -11.16 5.80
CA PHE A 73 1.83 -12.60 5.59
C PHE A 73 3.12 -13.39 5.85
N ALA A 74 4.22 -12.72 6.20
CA ALA A 74 5.45 -13.43 6.52
C ALA A 74 5.30 -14.14 7.86
N ASP A 75 5.70 -15.41 7.92
CA ASP A 75 5.66 -16.19 9.15
C ASP A 75 6.70 -15.66 10.14
N PRO A 76 6.28 -15.20 11.34
CA PRO A 76 7.19 -14.61 12.32
C PRO A 76 8.21 -15.60 12.87
N ASN A 77 8.03 -16.91 12.69
CA ASN A 77 8.93 -17.93 13.21
C ASN A 77 10.17 -18.16 12.33
N TYR A 78 10.20 -17.65 11.10
CA TYR A 78 11.22 -17.98 10.10
C TYR A 78 12.09 -16.80 9.66
N GLY A 79 11.80 -15.58 10.13
CA GLY A 79 12.65 -14.42 9.86
C GLY A 79 12.03 -13.09 10.27
N HIS A 80 12.89 -12.08 10.41
CA HIS A 80 12.48 -10.69 10.62
C HIS A 80 12.86 -9.87 9.40
N PHE A 81 11.92 -9.06 8.91
CA PHE A 81 12.11 -8.26 7.72
C PHE A 81 12.18 -6.78 8.11
N ALA A 82 13.07 -6.03 7.45
CA ALA A 82 13.25 -4.60 7.73
C ALA A 82 11.96 -3.78 7.51
N ASN A 83 11.03 -4.29 6.71
CA ASN A 83 9.75 -3.66 6.37
C ASN A 83 8.54 -4.34 7.05
N ASP A 84 8.75 -5.08 8.14
CA ASP A 84 7.69 -5.71 8.92
C ASP A 84 6.66 -4.66 9.41
N ARG A 85 5.40 -4.89 9.09
CA ARG A 85 4.27 -4.02 9.44
C ARG A 85 3.40 -4.55 10.57
N THR A 86 3.80 -5.66 11.20
CA THR A 86 3.05 -6.24 12.31
C THR A 86 2.97 -5.27 13.48
N LEU A 87 1.80 -5.21 14.10
CA LEU A 87 1.62 -4.47 15.35
C LEU A 87 2.14 -5.31 16.51
N SER A 88 2.89 -4.65 17.41
CA SER A 88 3.26 -5.24 18.68
C SER A 88 2.03 -5.45 19.57
N ASP A 89 2.08 -6.41 20.48
CA ASP A 89 0.98 -6.70 21.40
C ASP A 89 0.61 -5.50 22.26
N ALA A 90 1.59 -4.68 22.64
CA ALA A 90 1.36 -3.43 23.36
C ALA A 90 0.54 -2.43 22.52
N THR A 91 0.86 -2.32 21.23
CA THR A 91 0.12 -1.46 20.29
C THR A 91 -1.32 -1.94 20.14
N ILE A 92 -1.52 -3.25 19.96
CA ILE A 92 -2.85 -3.88 19.87
C ILE A 92 -3.64 -3.61 21.15
N LYS A 93 -3.04 -3.83 22.33
CA LYS A 93 -3.68 -3.58 23.63
C LYS A 93 -4.15 -2.13 23.79
N THR A 94 -3.35 -1.16 23.34
CA THR A 94 -3.75 0.26 23.35
C THR A 94 -5.00 0.51 22.50
N LEU A 95 -5.02 -0.02 21.27
CA LEU A 95 -6.18 0.14 20.37
C LEU A 95 -7.44 -0.54 20.93
N VAL A 96 -7.28 -1.73 21.51
CA VAL A 96 -8.36 -2.48 22.18
C VAL A 96 -8.90 -1.70 23.39
N ALA A 97 -8.01 -1.23 24.27
CA ALA A 97 -8.40 -0.49 25.47
C ALA A 97 -9.12 0.82 25.13
N TRP A 98 -8.69 1.53 24.08
CA TRP A 98 -9.39 2.70 23.59
C TRP A 98 -10.80 2.35 23.09
N ALA A 99 -10.93 1.32 22.25
CA ALA A 99 -12.22 0.92 21.70
C ALA A 99 -13.20 0.45 22.80
N ASP A 100 -12.72 -0.33 23.77
CA ASP A 100 -13.51 -0.84 24.89
C ASP A 100 -13.84 0.23 25.94
N GLY A 101 -12.95 1.21 26.11
CA GLY A 101 -13.12 2.37 26.98
C GLY A 101 -14.06 3.46 26.44
N GLY A 102 -14.83 3.17 25.40
CA GLY A 102 -15.79 4.10 24.81
C GLY A 102 -15.23 5.02 23.71
N ALA A 103 -14.01 4.74 23.23
CA ALA A 103 -13.34 5.48 22.17
C ALA A 103 -13.22 6.98 22.48
N LEU A 104 -12.66 7.33 23.65
CA LEU A 104 -12.53 8.71 24.12
C LEU A 104 -11.58 9.53 23.23
N GLU A 105 -11.91 10.80 22.96
CA GLU A 105 -11.06 11.70 22.16
C GLU A 105 -9.78 12.09 22.91
N GLY A 106 -9.93 12.53 24.17
CA GLY A 106 -8.84 13.11 24.97
C GLY A 106 -8.59 14.59 24.68
N ASP A 107 -7.57 15.15 25.33
CA ASP A 107 -7.19 16.55 25.16
C ASP A 107 -6.59 16.79 23.77
N ALA A 108 -7.01 17.86 23.10
CA ALA A 108 -6.49 18.24 21.78
C ALA A 108 -5.00 18.58 21.82
N LYS A 109 -4.48 19.06 22.96
CA LYS A 109 -3.05 19.40 23.12
C LYS A 109 -2.13 18.19 23.12
N ASP A 110 -2.68 17.00 23.38
CA ASP A 110 -1.91 15.75 23.38
C ASP A 110 -1.79 15.15 21.97
N ALA A 111 -2.50 15.71 20.98
CA ALA A 111 -2.45 15.23 19.62
C ALA A 111 -1.07 15.51 18.99
N PRO A 112 -0.39 14.52 18.39
CA PRO A 112 0.79 14.79 17.58
C PRO A 112 0.44 15.67 16.38
N ALA A 113 1.45 16.37 15.85
CA ALA A 113 1.30 17.09 14.58
C ALA A 113 0.82 16.12 13.47
N PRO A 114 -0.05 16.57 12.55
CA PRO A 114 -0.45 15.77 11.40
C PRO A 114 0.75 15.31 10.57
N VAL A 115 0.68 14.09 10.02
CA VAL A 115 1.70 13.58 9.11
C VAL A 115 1.61 14.33 7.78
N ASN A 116 2.75 14.82 7.31
CA ASN A 116 2.89 15.30 5.94
C ASN A 116 3.13 14.11 5.02
N PHE A 117 2.19 13.84 4.13
CA PHE A 117 2.33 12.78 3.16
C PHE A 117 3.04 13.32 1.91
N VAL A 118 3.91 12.50 1.31
CA VAL A 118 4.52 12.84 0.04
C VAL A 118 3.44 12.87 -1.04
N GLU A 119 3.27 14.04 -1.66
CA GLU A 119 2.46 14.21 -2.86
C GLU A 119 3.33 13.99 -4.10
N GLY A 120 2.79 13.28 -5.10
CA GLY A 120 3.54 12.95 -6.31
C GLY A 120 4.54 11.83 -6.09
N TRP A 121 5.78 12.03 -6.52
CA TRP A 121 6.78 10.97 -6.59
C TRP A 121 7.61 10.85 -5.31
N SER A 122 7.88 9.62 -4.87
CA SER A 122 8.78 9.31 -3.76
C SER A 122 10.23 9.73 -4.08
N PHE A 123 10.59 9.65 -5.36
CA PHE A 123 11.87 10.10 -5.91
C PHE A 123 11.59 10.94 -7.15
N LYS A 124 12.39 11.98 -7.41
CA LYS A 124 12.27 12.73 -8.67
C LYS A 124 12.63 11.79 -9.85
N PRO A 125 11.70 11.46 -10.75
CA PRO A 125 12.00 10.57 -11.86
C PRO A 125 12.78 11.29 -12.96
N ASP A 126 13.71 10.57 -13.59
CA ASP A 126 14.39 10.97 -14.81
C ASP A 126 13.53 10.65 -16.04
N MET A 127 12.69 9.61 -15.95
CA MET A 127 11.75 9.20 -16.99
C MET A 127 10.41 8.79 -16.39
N VAL A 128 9.31 9.20 -17.04
CA VAL A 128 7.95 8.80 -16.68
C VAL A 128 7.33 8.04 -17.85
N ILE A 129 6.82 6.85 -17.57
CA ILE A 129 6.13 5.98 -18.51
C ILE A 129 4.69 5.84 -18.01
N GLU A 130 3.72 6.35 -18.75
CA GLU A 130 2.31 6.32 -18.40
C GLU A 130 1.56 5.36 -19.32
N MET A 131 0.52 4.70 -18.81
CA MET A 131 -0.39 3.93 -19.66
C MET A 131 -0.98 4.87 -20.74
N PRO A 132 -1.10 4.43 -21.99
CA PRO A 132 -1.45 5.33 -23.09
C PRO A 132 -2.91 5.79 -23.07
N GLN A 133 -3.80 5.08 -22.37
CA GLN A 133 -5.21 5.41 -22.26
C GLN A 133 -5.80 4.94 -20.92
N ASP A 134 -6.95 5.49 -20.58
CA ASP A 134 -7.73 5.10 -19.41
C ASP A 134 -8.29 3.68 -19.56
N ILE A 135 -8.21 2.90 -18.49
CA ILE A 135 -8.94 1.64 -18.37
C ILE A 135 -10.25 1.90 -17.64
N GLN A 136 -11.37 1.49 -18.24
CA GLN A 136 -12.69 1.55 -17.64
C GLN A 136 -12.87 0.39 -16.65
N LEU A 137 -13.30 0.71 -15.43
CA LEU A 137 -13.49 -0.25 -14.35
C LEU A 137 -14.96 -0.32 -13.94
N PRO A 138 -15.54 -1.53 -13.81
CA PRO A 138 -16.93 -1.69 -13.41
C PRO A 138 -17.13 -1.28 -11.93
N PRO A 139 -18.35 -0.87 -11.55
CA PRO A 139 -18.66 -0.50 -10.16
C PRO A 139 -18.60 -1.67 -9.19
N THR A 140 -18.85 -2.90 -9.65
CA THR A 140 -19.00 -4.09 -8.81
C THR A 140 -18.44 -5.33 -9.52
N GLY A 141 -18.17 -6.38 -8.74
CA GLY A 141 -17.74 -7.68 -9.26
C GLY A 141 -16.23 -7.88 -9.24
N THR A 142 -15.80 -9.07 -9.64
CA THR A 142 -14.39 -9.43 -9.74
C THR A 142 -13.79 -8.85 -11.02
N ILE A 143 -12.63 -8.22 -10.90
CA ILE A 143 -11.86 -7.70 -12.04
C ILE A 143 -10.61 -8.55 -12.16
N ASN A 144 -10.50 -9.31 -13.26
CA ASN A 144 -9.32 -10.12 -13.53
C ASN A 144 -8.10 -9.23 -13.76
N TYR A 145 -6.91 -9.81 -13.55
CA TYR A 145 -5.65 -9.14 -13.87
C TYR A 145 -5.62 -8.68 -15.33
N LYS A 146 -5.17 -7.45 -15.55
CA LYS A 146 -5.00 -6.85 -16.87
C LYS A 146 -3.52 -6.68 -17.20
N SER A 147 -3.09 -7.15 -18.36
CA SER A 147 -1.77 -6.89 -18.92
C SER A 147 -1.89 -5.89 -20.05
N ILE A 148 -1.12 -4.79 -19.94
CA ILE A 148 -1.18 -3.66 -20.86
C ILE A 148 0.24 -3.38 -21.36
N LEU A 149 0.46 -3.54 -22.67
CA LEU A 149 1.73 -3.19 -23.30
C LEU A 149 1.84 -1.66 -23.44
N VAL A 150 2.97 -1.10 -23.01
CA VAL A 150 3.29 0.33 -23.11
C VAL A 150 4.66 0.47 -23.77
N LYS A 151 4.70 1.22 -24.88
CA LYS A 151 5.94 1.54 -25.58
C LYS A 151 6.72 2.58 -24.79
N ALA A 152 7.83 2.16 -24.18
CA ALA A 152 8.67 3.05 -23.39
C ALA A 152 9.72 3.77 -24.23
N ASN A 153 10.13 3.18 -25.37
CA ASN A 153 11.10 3.74 -26.31
C ASN A 153 12.47 4.04 -25.67
N PHE A 154 13.00 3.13 -24.84
CA PHE A 154 14.37 3.28 -24.31
C PHE A 154 15.39 3.34 -25.47
N THR A 155 16.14 4.43 -25.56
CA THR A 155 17.07 4.71 -26.68
C THR A 155 18.47 4.13 -26.49
N GLU A 156 18.78 3.70 -25.26
CA GLU A 156 20.03 3.10 -24.83
C GLU A 156 19.77 2.07 -23.73
N ASP A 157 20.79 1.28 -23.41
CA ASP A 157 20.76 0.38 -22.27
C ASP A 157 20.84 1.20 -20.98
N LEU A 158 19.97 0.89 -20.01
CA LEU A 158 19.82 1.69 -18.79
C LEU A 158 20.02 0.86 -17.53
N TRP A 159 20.56 1.50 -16.51
CA TRP A 159 20.60 0.99 -15.14
C TRP A 159 19.65 1.81 -14.27
N VAL A 160 18.66 1.15 -13.68
CA VAL A 160 17.61 1.78 -12.87
C VAL A 160 17.91 1.54 -11.39
N VAL A 161 18.05 2.63 -10.63
CA VAL A 161 18.35 2.60 -9.19
C VAL A 161 17.11 2.84 -8.34
N ALA A 162 16.03 3.37 -8.90
CA ALA A 162 14.75 3.43 -8.21
C ALA A 162 13.58 3.40 -9.18
N ALA A 163 12.46 2.85 -8.73
CA ALA A 163 11.20 2.84 -9.45
C ALA A 163 10.05 3.21 -8.50
N ASP A 164 9.12 4.03 -9.00
CA ASP A 164 7.91 4.41 -8.28
C ASP A 164 6.71 4.20 -9.21
N LEU A 165 5.82 3.26 -8.87
CA LEU A 165 4.56 3.10 -9.58
C LEU A 165 3.47 3.91 -8.87
N ARG A 166 2.85 4.80 -9.62
CA ARG A 166 1.80 5.70 -9.14
C ARG A 166 0.46 5.35 -9.78
N PRO A 167 -0.52 4.90 -8.97
CA PRO A 167 -1.84 4.61 -9.51
C PRO A 167 -2.49 5.91 -10.00
N GLY A 168 -3.19 5.85 -11.13
CA GLY A 168 -4.04 6.97 -11.56
C GLY A 168 -5.26 7.08 -10.64
N ASN A 169 -5.70 5.94 -10.11
CA ASN A 169 -6.78 5.81 -9.14
C ASN A 169 -6.39 4.85 -8.01
N ALA A 170 -5.81 5.41 -6.93
CA ALA A 170 -5.36 4.62 -5.78
C ALA A 170 -6.51 3.96 -5.00
N GLN A 171 -7.76 4.36 -5.22
CA GLN A 171 -8.92 3.71 -4.63
C GLN A 171 -9.27 2.38 -5.34
N ALA A 172 -8.93 2.27 -6.63
CA ALA A 172 -9.25 1.10 -7.44
C ALA A 172 -8.06 0.15 -7.62
N VAL A 173 -6.82 0.65 -7.69
CA VAL A 173 -5.63 -0.20 -7.89
C VAL A 173 -5.30 -0.96 -6.60
N HIS A 174 -5.54 -2.27 -6.61
CA HIS A 174 -5.18 -3.14 -5.48
C HIS A 174 -3.71 -3.53 -5.53
N HIS A 175 -3.19 -3.98 -6.68
CA HIS A 175 -1.76 -4.20 -6.92
C HIS A 175 -1.42 -3.83 -8.36
N MET A 176 -0.21 -3.35 -8.62
CA MET A 176 0.30 -3.27 -10.00
C MET A 176 1.80 -3.54 -10.09
N ARG A 177 2.23 -3.95 -11.28
CA ARG A 177 3.63 -4.24 -11.60
C ARG A 177 3.99 -3.63 -12.94
N ALA A 178 5.20 -3.11 -13.05
CA ALA A 178 5.84 -2.75 -14.30
C ALA A 178 6.88 -3.81 -14.63
N ILE A 179 6.68 -4.54 -15.73
CA ILE A 179 7.55 -5.64 -16.14
C ILE A 179 8.26 -5.24 -17.43
N VAL A 180 9.58 -5.38 -17.47
CA VAL A 180 10.38 -5.16 -18.67
C VAL A 180 10.05 -6.26 -19.68
N ARG A 181 9.70 -5.85 -20.89
CA ARG A 181 9.59 -6.71 -22.06
C ARG A 181 10.77 -6.42 -22.98
N PRO A 182 11.80 -7.29 -23.04
CA PRO A 182 12.98 -7.03 -23.83
C PRO A 182 12.68 -7.04 -25.34
N PRO A 183 13.56 -6.44 -26.17
CA PRO A 183 13.47 -6.54 -27.63
C PRO A 183 13.41 -8.01 -28.07
N GLY A 184 12.59 -8.29 -29.08
CA GLY A 184 12.44 -9.65 -29.61
C GLY A 184 11.66 -10.62 -28.72
N SER A 185 11.10 -10.19 -27.58
CA SER A 185 10.27 -11.06 -26.73
C SER A 185 9.03 -11.58 -27.47
N GLU A 186 8.75 -12.87 -27.36
CA GLU A 186 7.49 -13.47 -27.88
C GLU A 186 6.29 -13.17 -26.96
N TRP A 187 6.55 -12.84 -25.69
CA TRP A 187 5.51 -12.44 -24.75
C TRP A 187 4.87 -11.12 -25.21
N MET A 188 3.54 -11.01 -25.24
CA MET A 188 2.83 -9.79 -25.67
C MET A 188 3.24 -9.27 -27.06
N LYS A 189 3.79 -10.14 -27.94
CA LYS A 189 4.32 -9.73 -29.27
C LYS A 189 3.25 -9.16 -30.20
N HIS A 190 2.04 -9.72 -30.13
CA HIS A 190 0.90 -9.30 -30.94
C HIS A 190 -0.05 -8.37 -30.19
N ALA A 191 0.26 -8.03 -28.93
CA ALA A 191 -0.53 -7.12 -28.14
C ALA A 191 -0.49 -5.71 -28.74
N VAL A 192 -1.65 -5.07 -28.85
CA VAL A 192 -1.75 -3.67 -29.25
C VAL A 192 -1.41 -2.80 -28.03
N PRO A 193 -0.46 -1.85 -28.13
CA PRO A 193 -0.14 -0.97 -27.01
C PRO A 193 -1.38 -0.26 -26.45
N GLY A 194 -1.56 -0.30 -25.13
CA GLY A 194 -2.68 0.31 -24.43
C GLY A 194 -3.93 -0.53 -24.29
N VAL A 195 -4.06 -1.64 -25.04
CA VAL A 195 -5.16 -2.58 -24.85
C VAL A 195 -4.89 -3.44 -23.61
N ALA A 196 -5.95 -3.66 -22.82
CA ALA A 196 -5.89 -4.45 -21.60
C ALA A 196 -6.35 -5.89 -21.87
N TYR A 197 -5.41 -6.81 -21.79
CA TYR A 197 -5.62 -8.24 -22.01
C TYR A 197 -5.74 -8.99 -20.68
N GLU A 198 -6.54 -10.04 -20.64
CA GLU A 198 -6.68 -10.96 -19.50
C GLU A 198 -5.95 -12.28 -19.75
N GLN A 199 -5.73 -13.05 -18.67
CA GLN A 199 -5.21 -14.40 -18.81
C GLN A 199 -6.16 -15.26 -19.64
N GLY A 200 -5.64 -15.89 -20.68
CA GLY A 200 -6.42 -16.65 -21.66
C GLY A 200 -6.50 -15.98 -23.03
N ASP A 201 -6.28 -14.66 -23.09
CA ASP A 201 -6.14 -13.96 -24.36
C ASP A 201 -4.88 -14.42 -25.09
N VAL A 202 -5.01 -14.61 -26.40
CA VAL A 202 -3.92 -15.13 -27.25
C VAL A 202 -2.72 -14.20 -27.28
N GLU A 203 -2.95 -12.89 -27.09
CA GLU A 203 -1.94 -11.85 -27.10
C GLU A 203 -1.02 -11.91 -25.88
N ILE A 204 -1.47 -12.43 -24.74
CA ILE A 204 -0.61 -12.60 -23.56
C ILE A 204 0.58 -13.48 -23.93
N GLY A 205 0.31 -14.61 -24.61
CA GLY A 205 1.33 -15.61 -24.92
C GLY A 205 2.03 -16.15 -23.66
N ARG A 206 3.23 -16.72 -23.84
CA ARG A 206 4.04 -17.21 -22.73
C ARG A 206 5.08 -16.16 -22.34
N GLN A 207 5.16 -15.84 -21.04
CA GLN A 207 6.24 -15.01 -20.53
C GLN A 207 7.57 -15.75 -20.68
N GLY A 208 8.48 -15.15 -21.46
CA GLY A 208 9.78 -15.72 -21.81
C GLY A 208 10.90 -15.28 -20.87
N GLU A 209 12.11 -15.76 -21.17
CA GLU A 209 13.32 -15.36 -20.47
C GLU A 209 13.65 -13.87 -20.69
N GLY A 210 14.40 -13.29 -19.76
CA GLY A 210 14.86 -11.89 -19.84
C GLY A 210 13.82 -10.83 -19.48
N THR A 211 12.60 -11.20 -19.11
CA THR A 211 11.67 -10.25 -18.46
C THR A 211 12.08 -10.01 -17.01
N ASP A 212 12.03 -8.77 -16.55
CA ASP A 212 12.30 -8.43 -15.16
C ASP A 212 11.19 -7.55 -14.58
N LEU A 213 10.91 -7.69 -13.28
CA LEU A 213 10.01 -6.82 -12.56
C LEU A 213 10.73 -5.50 -12.25
N LEU A 214 10.47 -4.46 -13.02
CA LEU A 214 11.13 -3.15 -12.84
C LEU A 214 10.63 -2.42 -11.60
N GLY A 215 9.34 -2.55 -11.30
CA GLY A 215 8.76 -1.98 -10.08
C GLY A 215 7.39 -2.58 -9.74
N LYS A 216 6.99 -2.40 -8.48
CA LYS A 216 5.69 -2.86 -7.96
C LYS A 216 5.04 -1.78 -7.10
N PHE A 217 3.72 -1.76 -7.11
CA PHE A 217 2.91 -1.01 -6.16
C PHE A 217 1.92 -1.93 -5.46
N ASN A 218 1.88 -1.77 -4.14
CA ASN A 218 0.83 -2.21 -3.25
C ASN A 218 0.45 -1.01 -2.38
N PRO A 219 -0.79 -0.88 -1.90
CA PRO A 219 -1.14 0.16 -0.95
C PRO A 219 -0.19 0.18 0.26
N GLY A 220 0.37 1.35 0.55
CA GLY A 220 1.36 1.54 1.61
C GLY A 220 2.80 1.13 1.26
N LEU A 221 3.03 0.58 0.05
CA LEU A 221 4.36 0.43 -0.53
C LEU A 221 4.69 1.73 -1.28
N GLY A 222 5.66 2.49 -0.77
CA GLY A 222 6.18 3.67 -1.45
C GLY A 222 7.09 3.30 -2.64
N GLY A 223 7.80 4.29 -3.17
CA GLY A 223 8.85 4.05 -4.17
C GLY A 223 9.89 3.04 -3.69
N GLN A 224 10.42 2.27 -4.62
CA GLN A 224 11.40 1.22 -4.38
C GLN A 224 12.79 1.71 -4.74
N ASP A 225 13.71 1.64 -3.79
CA ASP A 225 15.13 1.92 -3.98
C ASP A 225 15.90 0.61 -4.19
N PHE A 226 16.67 0.56 -5.27
CA PHE A 226 17.51 -0.57 -5.68
C PHE A 226 18.99 -0.26 -5.51
N SER A 227 19.36 0.95 -5.10
CA SER A 227 20.76 1.38 -5.00
C SER A 227 21.55 0.74 -3.84
N LEU A 228 20.88 -0.05 -3.00
CA LEU A 228 21.54 -0.76 -1.92
C LEU A 228 22.68 -1.62 -2.49
N PHE A 229 23.84 -1.55 -1.86
CA PHE A 229 25.08 -2.21 -2.30
C PHE A 229 25.57 -1.78 -3.70
N ASP A 230 25.37 -0.51 -4.09
CA ASP A 230 25.74 0.03 -5.42
C ASP A 230 25.09 -0.75 -6.59
N SER A 231 23.91 -1.37 -6.34
CA SER A 231 23.20 -2.18 -7.33
C SER A 231 22.17 -1.40 -8.14
N ALA A 232 21.77 -1.96 -9.29
CA ALA A 232 20.75 -1.40 -10.17
C ALA A 232 20.10 -2.50 -11.01
N LYS A 233 18.91 -2.23 -11.54
CA LYS A 233 18.24 -3.11 -12.50
C LYS A 233 18.62 -2.75 -13.93
N PHE A 234 18.94 -3.75 -14.74
CA PHE A 234 19.27 -3.55 -16.15
C PHE A 234 18.01 -3.50 -17.00
N VAL A 235 17.91 -2.51 -17.89
CA VAL A 235 16.85 -2.40 -18.90
C VAL A 235 17.50 -2.31 -20.27
N PRO A 236 17.36 -3.34 -21.13
CA PRO A 236 17.90 -3.30 -22.48
C PRO A 236 17.27 -2.18 -23.33
N LYS A 237 18.07 -1.56 -24.19
CA LYS A 237 17.63 -0.63 -25.24
C LYS A 237 16.48 -1.23 -26.05
N GLY A 238 15.47 -0.43 -26.34
CA GLY A 238 14.31 -0.85 -27.13
C GLY A 238 13.33 -1.76 -26.39
N SER A 239 13.50 -1.97 -25.08
CA SER A 239 12.51 -2.66 -24.28
C SER A 239 11.20 -1.86 -24.21
N ASP A 240 10.11 -2.59 -24.02
CA ASP A 240 8.81 -2.04 -23.65
C ASP A 240 8.50 -2.36 -22.19
N ILE A 241 7.44 -1.76 -21.66
CA ILE A 241 6.93 -2.09 -20.33
C ILE A 241 5.55 -2.73 -20.46
N VAL A 242 5.33 -3.82 -19.73
CA VAL A 242 3.99 -4.38 -19.53
C VAL A 242 3.53 -4.02 -18.13
N PHE A 243 2.45 -3.25 -18.05
CA PHE A 243 1.74 -2.99 -16.81
C PHE A 243 0.84 -4.20 -16.52
N SER A 244 1.07 -4.86 -15.38
CA SER A 244 0.20 -5.94 -14.87
C SER A 244 -0.61 -5.38 -13.72
N MET A 245 -1.89 -5.11 -13.97
CA MET A 245 -2.80 -4.37 -13.11
C MET A 245 -3.81 -5.31 -12.46
N HIS A 246 -4.04 -5.13 -11.17
CA HIS A 246 -5.12 -5.79 -10.44
C HIS A 246 -5.90 -4.77 -9.64
N TYR A 247 -7.21 -4.76 -9.87
CA TYR A 247 -8.13 -3.75 -9.38
C TYR A 247 -9.15 -4.35 -8.42
N THR A 248 -9.65 -3.52 -7.51
CA THR A 248 -10.84 -3.80 -6.71
C THR A 248 -11.94 -2.84 -7.14
N ALA A 249 -13.16 -3.36 -7.33
CA ALA A 249 -14.31 -2.54 -7.67
C ALA A 249 -14.68 -1.60 -6.48
N THR A 250 -14.99 -0.34 -6.78
CA THR A 250 -15.14 0.72 -5.76
C THR A 250 -16.60 1.11 -5.47
N GLY A 251 -17.56 0.36 -6.01
CA GLY A 251 -18.99 0.66 -5.90
C GLY A 251 -19.51 1.68 -6.92
N LYS A 252 -18.64 2.26 -7.75
CA LYS A 252 -18.99 3.23 -8.80
C LYS A 252 -18.15 2.98 -10.06
N PRO A 253 -18.68 3.20 -11.27
CA PRO A 253 -17.85 3.16 -12.48
C PRO A 253 -16.73 4.17 -12.35
N THR A 254 -15.51 3.76 -12.67
CA THR A 254 -14.33 4.61 -12.52
C THR A 254 -13.29 4.28 -13.59
N THR A 255 -12.24 5.07 -13.66
CA THR A 255 -11.11 4.80 -14.55
C THR A 255 -9.81 4.74 -13.79
N ASP A 256 -8.80 4.14 -14.40
CA ASP A 256 -7.42 4.22 -13.96
C ASP A 256 -6.49 4.51 -15.14
N ARG A 257 -5.53 5.39 -14.89
CA ARG A 257 -4.39 5.66 -15.76
C ARG A 257 -3.11 5.77 -14.94
N SER A 258 -2.57 4.60 -14.61
CA SER A 258 -1.34 4.45 -13.83
C SER A 258 -0.07 4.80 -14.61
N LYS A 259 0.99 5.12 -13.86
CA LYS A 259 2.31 5.51 -14.40
C LYS A 259 3.47 4.98 -13.56
N LEU A 260 4.62 4.91 -14.20
CA LEU A 260 5.90 4.47 -13.66
C LEU A 260 6.90 5.62 -13.77
N GLY A 261 7.50 6.00 -12.65
CA GLY A 261 8.66 6.88 -12.60
C GLY A 261 9.93 6.05 -12.41
N LEU A 262 10.97 6.34 -13.18
CA LEU A 262 12.27 5.68 -13.12
C LEU A 262 13.36 6.69 -12.75
N VAL A 263 14.29 6.26 -11.92
CA VAL A 263 15.53 6.99 -11.61
C VAL A 263 16.71 6.17 -12.11
N PHE A 264 17.58 6.80 -12.89
CA PHE A 264 18.71 6.13 -13.51
C PHE A 264 19.98 6.24 -12.68
N ALA A 265 20.83 5.22 -12.79
CA ALA A 265 22.15 5.23 -12.17
C ALA A 265 23.01 6.33 -12.80
N LYS A 266 23.69 7.13 -11.97
CA LYS A 266 24.64 8.16 -12.44
C LYS A 266 26.00 7.57 -12.85
N HIS A 267 26.29 6.38 -12.35
CA HIS A 267 27.51 5.63 -12.61
C HIS A 267 27.14 4.17 -12.87
N PRO A 268 27.98 3.41 -13.61
CA PRO A 268 27.79 1.97 -13.73
C PRO A 268 27.69 1.32 -12.33
N PRO A 269 26.73 0.41 -12.10
CA PRO A 269 26.67 -0.35 -10.85
C PRO A 269 27.90 -1.24 -10.68
N LYS A 270 28.18 -1.67 -9.45
CA LYS A 270 29.34 -2.49 -9.09
C LYS A 270 28.99 -3.96 -8.87
#